data_AF-A0A4P9Z5K3-F1
#
_entry.id   AF-A0A4P9Z5K3-F1
#
_cell.length_a   1.000
_cell.length_b   1.000
_cell.length_c   1.000
_cell.angle_alpha   90.00
_cell.angle_beta   90.00
_cell.angle_gamma   90.00
#
_symmetry.space_group_name_H-M   'P 1'
#
loop_
_entity.id
_entity.type
_entity.pdbx_description
1 polymer ?
#
loop_
_entity_poly.entity_id
_entity_poly.type
_entity_poly.pdbx_seq_one_letter_code
_entity_poly.pdbx_strand_id
1 'polypeptide(L)' 'MATQLTKSQLIEKIATENEIAKKDVKGVLETLASIGYKELKKSGVFLLPGFAKFV' A
#
# COMPACT_ATOMS: atom_id res chain seq x y z
N MET A 1 1.13 -17.46 -14.23
CA MET A 1 1.28 -17.58 -12.77
C MET A 1 1.45 -16.18 -12.23
N ALA A 2 0.43 -15.60 -11.60
CA ALA A 2 0.50 -14.24 -11.08
C ALA A 2 1.60 -14.20 -10.01
N THR A 3 2.76 -13.65 -10.36
CA THR A 3 3.84 -13.47 -9.39
C THR A 3 3.26 -12.60 -8.30
N GLN A 4 3.05 -13.17 -7.13
CA GLN A 4 2.49 -12.45 -6.01
C GLN A 4 3.51 -11.37 -5.68
N LEU A 5 3.19 -10.13 -6.07
CA LEU A 5 4.08 -9.00 -5.92
C LEU A 5 4.29 -8.83 -4.42
N THR A 6 5.39 -9.39 -3.91
CA THR A 6 5.69 -9.41 -2.49
C THR A 6 5.85 -7.97 -2.03
N LYS A 7 5.50 -7.70 -0.77
CA LYS A 7 5.60 -6.36 -0.19
C LYS A 7 6.94 -5.69 -0.51
N SER A 8 8.04 -6.45 -0.48
CA SER A 8 9.37 -5.97 -0.86
C SER A 8 9.50 -5.54 -2.33
N GLN A 9 8.97 -6.31 -3.29
CA GLN A 9 9.00 -5.95 -4.71
C GLN A 9 8.17 -4.69 -5.00
N LEU A 10 7.03 -4.52 -4.33
CA LEU A 10 6.20 -3.32 -4.48
C LEU A 10 6.91 -2.10 -3.87
N ILE A 11 7.49 -2.26 -2.68
CA ILE A 11 8.28 -1.22 -2.01
C ILE A 11 9.45 -0.79 -2.88
N GLU A 12 10.16 -1.75 -3.48
CA GLU A 12 11.33 -1.49 -4.29
C GLU A 12 10.98 -0.80 -5.61
N LYS A 13 9.91 -1.24 -6.30
CA LYS A 13 9.41 -0.55 -7.49
C LYS A 13 8.98 0.89 -7.18
N ILE A 14 8.18 1.11 -6.14
CA ILE A 14 7.73 2.47 -5.78
C ILE A 14 8.93 3.33 -5.39
N ALA A 15 9.89 2.79 -4.62
CA ALA A 15 11.12 3.47 -4.24
C ALA A 15 11.96 3.90 -5.45
N THR A 16 12.13 3.00 -6.42
CA THR A 16 12.90 3.28 -7.64
C THR A 16 12.16 4.24 -8.58
N GLU A 17 10.85 4.08 -8.76
CA GLU A 17 10.04 4.85 -9.72
C GLU A 17 9.72 6.26 -9.21
N ASN A 18 9.66 6.46 -7.89
CA ASN A 18 9.44 7.76 -7.26
C ASN A 18 10.72 8.32 -6.58
N GLU A 19 11.89 7.68 -6.77
CA GLU A 19 13.18 8.07 -6.17
C GLU A 19 13.13 8.32 -4.64
N ILE A 20 12.25 7.60 -3.94
CA ILE A 20 12.06 7.71 -2.49
C ILE A 20 12.71 6.54 -1.76
N ALA A 21 13.18 6.81 -0.55
CA ALA A 21 13.86 5.80 0.26
C ALA A 21 12.92 4.62 0.56
N LYS A 22 13.46 3.38 0.49
CA LYS A 22 12.70 2.17 0.84
C LYS A 22 12.08 2.25 2.24
N LYS A 23 12.70 2.99 3.18
CA LYS A 23 12.15 3.24 4.52
C LYS A 23 10.86 4.07 4.48
N ASP A 24 10.82 5.09 3.62
CA ASP A 24 9.67 5.99 3.49
C ASP A 24 8.52 5.24 2.84
N VAL A 25 8.79 4.47 1.77
CA VAL A 25 7.77 3.63 1.14
C VAL A 25 7.21 2.59 2.12
N LYS A 26 8.06 1.99 2.95
CA LYS A 26 7.63 1.06 4.00
C LYS A 26 6.73 1.76 5.04
N GLY A 27 7.11 2.96 5.47
CA GLY A 27 6.32 3.81 6.37
C GLY A 27 4.98 4.25 5.75
N VAL A 28 4.96 4.57 4.46
CA VAL A 28 3.74 4.86 3.71
C VAL A 28 2.83 3.63 3.66
N LEU A 29 3.36 2.43 3.37
CA LEU A 29 2.57 1.19 3.40
C LEU A 29 2.00 0.88 4.79
N GLU A 30 2.77 1.08 5.85
CA GLU A 30 2.30 0.90 7.24
C GLU A 30 1.22 1.92 7.60
N THR A 31 1.42 3.18 7.22
CA THR A 31 0.43 4.25 7.43
C THR A 31 -0.84 3.97 6.63
N LEU A 32 -0.71 3.57 5.36
CA LEU A 32 -1.82 3.21 4.49
C LEU A 32 -2.59 2.01 5.04
N ALA A 33 -1.89 0.99 5.55
CA ALA A 33 -2.51 -0.14 6.21
C ALA A 33 -3.23 0.29 7.48
N SER A 34 -2.64 1.16 8.31
CA SER A 34 -3.27 1.67 9.53
C SER A 34 -4.52 2.50 9.24
N ILE A 35 -4.47 3.40 8.25
CA ILE A 35 -5.63 4.16 7.75
C ILE A 35 -6.66 3.21 7.17
N GLY A 36 -6.24 2.25 6.35
CA GLY A 36 -7.10 1.25 5.73
C GLY A 36 -7.80 0.36 6.74
N TYR A 37 -7.11 -0.07 7.81
CA TYR A 37 -7.73 -0.78 8.93
C TYR A 37 -8.73 0.10 9.67
N LYS A 38 -8.44 1.40 9.86
CA LYS A 38 -9.37 2.34 10.50
C LYS A 38 -10.62 2.57 9.66
N GLU A 39 -10.46 2.76 8.36
CA GLU A 39 -11.54 2.94 7.40
C GLU A 39 -12.35 1.66 7.20
N LEU A 40 -11.71 0.49 7.02
CA LEU A 40 -12.41 -0.80 6.97
C LEU A 40 -13.23 -1.05 8.24
N LYS A 41 -12.68 -0.70 9.42
CA LYS A 41 -13.37 -0.91 10.69
C LYS A 41 -14.52 0.07 10.92
N LYS A 42 -14.53 1.22 10.23
CA LYS A 42 -15.49 2.31 10.46
C LYS A 42 -16.53 2.44 9.34
N SER A 43 -16.09 2.39 8.09
CA SER A 43 -16.90 2.44 6.87
C SER A 43 -17.18 1.07 6.25
N GLY A 44 -16.45 0.02 6.64
CA GLY A 44 -16.54 -1.31 6.01
C GLY A 44 -15.89 -1.39 4.63
N VAL A 45 -15.40 -0.27 4.09
CA VAL A 45 -14.80 -0.18 2.77
C VAL A 45 -13.67 0.85 2.81
N PHE A 46 -12.49 0.46 2.34
CA PHE A 46 -11.34 1.34 2.12
C PHE A 46 -11.02 1.41 0.64
N LEU A 47 -11.31 2.55 0.02
CA LEU A 47 -11.13 2.74 -1.42
C LEU A 47 -9.95 3.67 -1.68
N LEU A 48 -8.89 3.17 -2.32
CA LEU A 48 -7.90 4.03 -2.97
C LEU A 48 -8.27 4.21 -4.43
N PRO A 49 -8.64 5.44 -4.86
CA PRO A 49 -8.88 5.72 -6.26
C PRO A 49 -7.59 5.48 -7.08
N GLY A 50 -7.70 4.73 -8.17
CA GLY A 50 -6.57 4.37 -9.04
C GLY A 50 -5.68 3.24 -8.53
N PHE A 51 -5.97 2.63 -7.38
CA PHE A 51 -5.16 1.53 -6.82
C PHE A 51 -5.99 0.28 -6.53
N ALA A 52 -6.88 0.32 -5.53
CA ALA A 52 -7.69 -0.82 -5.14
C ALA A 52 -8.83 -0.41 -4.20
N LYS A 53 -9.94 -1.14 -4.28
CA LYS A 53 -11.04 -1.09 -3.31
C LYS A 53 -10.91 -2.30 -2.39
N PHE A 54 -10.57 -2.06 -1.14
CA PHE A 54 -10.57 -3.05 -0.07
C PHE A 54 -11.96 -3.04 0.57
N VAL A 55 -12.61 -4.20 0.57
CA VAL A 55 -13.93 -4.45 1.20
C VAL A 55 -13.79 -5.57 2.21
#